data_AF-A0A945SIV2-F1
#
_entry.id   AF-A0A945SIV2-F1
#
_cell.length_a   1.000
_cell.length_b   1.000
_cell.length_c   1.000
_cell.angle_alpha   90.00
_cell.angle_beta   90.00
_cell.angle_gamma   90.00
#
_symmetry.space_group_name_H-M   'P 1'
#
loop_
_entity.id
_entity.type
_entity.pdbx_description
1 polymer ?
#
loop_
_entity_poly.entity_id
_entity_poly.type
_entity_poly.pdbx_seq_one_letter_code
_entity_poly.pdbx_strand_id
1 'polypeptide(L)'
;EHYAALVGPDYAMIPGSGAGGGIGFGALAALGASVTSGATAIMEITGFDHALNSASLVITGEGSFDDQSAAGKVPSAVIAAAVARGIPVAVVCGVDRRSAAARSEQPGLRVYQLVDIEPSIDRCIDNAHDLLVLVGEEIGRAS
;
A
#
# COMPACT_ATOMS: atom_id res chain seq x y z
N GLU A 1 0.39 27.40 -14.71
CA GLU A 1 1.49 27.85 -15.59
C GLU A 1 2.06 29.21 -15.20
N HIS A 2 1.25 30.28 -15.12
CA HIS A 2 1.76 31.63 -14.82
C HIS A 2 2.51 31.74 -13.46
N TYR A 3 2.02 31.08 -12.42
CA TYR A 3 2.65 31.07 -11.09
C TYR A 3 3.97 30.28 -11.05
N ALA A 4 4.03 29.13 -11.73
CA ALA A 4 5.25 28.32 -11.82
C ALA A 4 6.39 29.06 -12.54
N ALA A 5 6.06 29.82 -13.58
CA ALA A 5 7.01 30.65 -14.30
C ALA A 5 7.63 31.77 -13.44
N LEU A 6 6.92 32.23 -12.40
CA LEU A 6 7.38 33.29 -11.50
C LEU A 6 8.20 32.76 -10.31
N VAL A 7 7.82 31.59 -9.79
CA VAL A 7 8.37 31.06 -8.52
C VAL A 7 9.54 30.10 -8.75
N GLY A 8 9.55 29.41 -9.89
CA GLY A 8 10.60 28.44 -10.22
C GLY A 8 10.05 27.32 -11.10
N PRO A 9 10.24 27.39 -12.42
CA PRO A 9 9.72 26.38 -13.34
C PRO A 9 10.30 24.99 -13.06
N ASP A 10 11.52 24.91 -12.53
CA ASP A 10 12.17 23.65 -12.18
C ASP A 10 11.40 22.87 -11.10
N TYR A 11 10.79 23.56 -10.13
CA TYR A 11 9.96 22.90 -9.11
C TYR A 11 8.68 22.29 -9.70
N ALA A 12 8.17 22.84 -10.80
CA ALA A 12 7.01 22.26 -11.50
C ALA A 12 7.36 20.96 -12.22
N MET A 13 8.64 20.77 -12.60
CA MET A 13 9.11 19.57 -13.27
C MET A 13 9.45 18.41 -12.33
N ILE A 14 9.50 18.65 -11.01
CA ILE A 14 9.76 17.59 -10.02
C ILE A 14 8.55 16.63 -9.98
N PRO A 15 8.75 15.31 -10.14
CA PRO A 15 7.68 14.32 -9.98
C PRO A 15 6.99 14.47 -8.62
N GLY A 16 5.66 14.56 -8.62
CA GLY A 16 4.86 14.81 -7.40
C GLY A 16 4.50 16.27 -7.16
N SER A 17 5.03 17.22 -7.94
CA SER A 17 4.66 18.65 -7.88
C SER A 17 3.16 18.91 -8.09
N GLY A 18 2.49 18.10 -8.91
CA GLY A 18 1.06 18.18 -9.16
C GLY A 18 0.15 17.63 -8.04
N ALA A 19 0.72 16.98 -7.01
CA ALA A 19 -0.06 16.35 -5.95
C ALA A 19 -1.01 17.35 -5.27
N GLY A 20 -2.24 16.92 -5.00
CA GLY A 20 -3.27 17.75 -4.37
C GLY A 20 -3.68 18.97 -5.21
N GLY A 21 -3.51 18.93 -6.53
CA GLY A 21 -3.84 20.07 -7.40
C GLY A 21 -2.79 21.20 -7.37
N GLY A 22 -1.52 20.86 -7.14
CA GLY A 22 -0.41 21.83 -7.10
C GLY A 22 0.06 22.20 -5.68
N ILE A 23 -0.50 21.57 -4.64
CA ILE A 23 0.00 21.70 -3.27
C ILE A 23 1.45 21.19 -3.19
N GLY A 24 1.77 20.11 -3.90
CA GLY A 24 3.14 19.58 -3.99
C GLY A 24 4.14 20.64 -4.48
N PHE A 25 3.80 21.36 -5.55
CA PHE A 25 4.60 22.47 -6.08
C PHE A 25 4.82 23.56 -5.03
N GLY A 26 3.77 23.98 -4.33
CA GLY A 26 3.87 24.99 -3.28
C GLY A 26 4.78 24.57 -2.13
N ALA A 27 4.68 23.31 -1.69
CA ALA A 27 5.55 22.76 -0.65
C ALA A 27 7.03 22.74 -1.07
N LEU A 28 7.31 22.30 -2.31
CA LEU A 28 8.66 22.27 -2.86
C LEU A 28 9.26 23.68 -2.99
N ALA A 29 8.49 24.61 -3.56
CA ALA A 29 8.99 25.92 -3.91
C ALA A 29 9.07 26.89 -2.72
N ALA A 30 8.18 26.77 -1.74
CA ALA A 30 8.06 27.75 -0.65
C ALA A 30 8.48 27.23 0.73
N LEU A 31 8.43 25.90 0.96
CA LEU A 31 8.70 25.32 2.28
C LEU A 31 10.03 24.55 2.34
N GLY A 32 10.77 24.48 1.22
CA GLY A 32 11.99 23.68 1.11
C GLY A 32 11.72 22.18 1.30
N ALA A 33 10.51 21.72 0.99
CA ALA A 33 10.14 20.32 1.13
C ALA A 33 10.89 19.44 0.12
N SER A 34 10.89 18.13 0.38
CA SER A 34 11.37 17.10 -0.56
C SER A 34 10.26 16.08 -0.82
N VAL A 35 10.24 15.51 -2.03
CA VAL A 35 9.32 14.41 -2.36
C VAL A 35 9.88 13.09 -1.84
N THR A 36 9.05 12.30 -1.17
CA THR A 36 9.35 10.92 -0.77
C THR A 36 8.15 10.02 -1.08
N SER A 37 8.37 8.71 -1.08
CA SER A 37 7.30 7.72 -1.18
C SER A 37 6.38 7.82 0.03
N GLY A 38 5.06 7.91 -0.20
CA GLY A 38 4.08 7.93 0.88
C GLY A 38 4.14 6.67 1.75
N ALA A 39 4.41 5.51 1.15
CA ALA A 39 4.58 4.25 1.88
C ALA A 39 5.80 4.30 2.81
N THR A 40 6.94 4.79 2.31
CA THR A 40 8.16 4.97 3.11
C THR A 40 7.90 5.93 4.27
N ALA A 41 7.28 7.09 4.00
CA ALA A 41 6.96 8.06 5.04
C ALA A 41 6.05 7.46 6.13
N ILE A 42 5.02 6.69 5.76
CA ILE A 42 4.15 6.02 6.73
C ILE A 42 4.91 4.97 7.55
N MET A 43 5.76 4.15 6.92
CA MET A 43 6.57 3.17 7.64
C MET A 43 7.52 3.81 8.65
N GLU A 44 8.16 4.93 8.28
CA GLU A 44 9.01 5.71 9.17
C GLU A 44 8.23 6.29 10.35
N ILE A 45 7.11 6.97 10.08
CA ILE A 45 6.26 7.62 11.09
C ILE A 45 5.70 6.58 12.08
N THR A 46 5.31 5.41 11.59
CA THR A 46 4.74 4.34 12.42
C THR A 46 5.81 3.52 13.15
N GLY A 47 7.10 3.73 12.86
CA GLY A 47 8.17 2.89 13.39
C GLY A 47 8.05 1.42 12.94
N PHE A 48 7.47 1.19 11.77
CA PHE A 48 7.11 -0.15 11.28
C PHE A 48 8.30 -1.12 11.29
N ASP A 49 9.46 -0.65 10.86
CA ASP A 49 10.69 -1.44 10.83
C ASP A 49 11.12 -1.95 12.21
N HIS A 50 10.85 -1.19 13.28
CA HIS A 50 11.11 -1.63 14.64
C HIS A 50 10.08 -2.66 15.11
N ALA A 51 8.80 -2.47 14.76
CA ALA A 51 7.73 -3.41 15.08
C ALA A 51 7.96 -4.81 14.47
N LEU A 52 8.62 -4.88 13.31
CA LEU A 52 8.98 -6.15 12.68
C LEU A 52 9.95 -7.01 13.50
N ASN A 53 10.74 -6.42 14.42
CA ASN A 53 11.73 -7.18 15.19
C ASN A 53 11.12 -8.26 16.09
N SER A 54 9.86 -8.09 16.51
CA SER A 54 9.12 -9.04 17.34
C SER A 54 7.91 -9.66 16.63
N ALA A 55 7.71 -9.37 15.35
CA ALA A 55 6.55 -9.85 14.61
C ALA A 55 6.74 -11.31 14.16
N SER A 56 5.77 -12.16 14.48
CA SER A 56 5.67 -13.53 13.95
C SER A 56 4.86 -13.62 12.66
N LEU A 57 4.06 -12.58 12.38
CA LEU A 57 3.18 -12.46 11.22
C LEU A 57 2.94 -10.98 10.93
N VAL A 58 2.92 -10.63 9.64
CA VAL A 58 2.44 -9.34 9.15
C VAL A 58 1.14 -9.53 8.39
N ILE A 59 0.14 -8.71 8.72
CA ILE A 59 -1.12 -8.62 7.98
C ILE A 59 -1.17 -7.25 7.33
N THR A 60 -1.46 -7.20 6.04
CA THR A 60 -1.63 -5.95 5.27
C THR A 60 -2.78 -6.09 4.30
N GLY A 61 -3.20 -5.00 3.65
CA GLY A 61 -4.33 -5.08 2.72
C GLY A 61 -4.63 -3.82 1.92
N GLU A 62 -5.41 -4.01 0.86
CA GLU A 62 -5.98 -2.95 0.03
C GLU A 62 -7.25 -3.42 -0.71
N GLY A 63 -8.03 -2.49 -1.26
CA GLY A 63 -9.26 -2.86 -1.98
C GLY A 63 -9.01 -3.71 -3.24
N SER A 64 -8.00 -3.36 -4.04
CA SER A 64 -7.65 -4.07 -5.27
C SER A 64 -6.15 -4.30 -5.31
N PHE A 65 -5.73 -5.55 -5.13
CA PHE A 65 -4.33 -5.94 -5.17
C PHE A 65 -3.94 -6.25 -6.61
N ASP A 66 -3.21 -5.36 -7.25
CA ASP A 66 -2.88 -5.41 -8.68
C ASP A 66 -1.37 -5.26 -8.91
N ASP A 67 -0.90 -5.47 -10.14
CA ASP A 67 0.53 -5.39 -10.48
C ASP A 67 1.11 -3.97 -10.27
N GLN A 68 0.26 -2.93 -10.31
CA GLN A 68 0.64 -1.54 -10.01
C GLN A 68 0.86 -1.30 -8.53
N SER A 69 0.32 -2.17 -7.68
CA SER A 69 0.51 -2.10 -6.23
C SER A 69 2.00 -2.26 -5.88
N ALA A 70 2.79 -2.91 -6.74
CA ALA A 70 4.25 -3.00 -6.62
C ALA A 70 4.98 -1.64 -6.70
N ALA A 71 4.35 -0.59 -7.23
CA ALA A 71 4.99 0.70 -7.52
C ALA A 71 4.61 1.82 -6.52
N GLY A 72 4.83 1.58 -5.22
CA GLY A 72 4.82 2.66 -4.19
C GLY A 72 3.58 2.74 -3.30
N LYS A 73 2.69 1.73 -3.33
CA LYS A 73 1.62 1.61 -2.33
C LYS A 73 2.12 1.02 -1.02
N VAL A 74 1.42 1.33 0.07
CA VAL A 74 1.72 0.85 1.43
C VAL A 74 1.82 -0.69 1.50
N PRO A 75 0.90 -1.50 0.93
CA PRO A 75 0.97 -2.95 1.08
C PRO A 75 2.25 -3.55 0.52
N SER A 76 2.74 -3.08 -0.62
CA SER A 76 3.97 -3.61 -1.23
C SER A 76 5.22 -3.28 -0.44
N ALA A 77 5.30 -2.07 0.13
CA ALA A 77 6.41 -1.70 1.00
C ALA A 77 6.41 -2.55 2.30
N VAL A 78 5.22 -2.77 2.87
CA VAL A 78 5.01 -3.66 4.02
C VAL A 78 5.41 -5.10 3.71
N ILE A 79 4.94 -5.64 2.58
CA ILE A 79 5.28 -7.00 2.10
C ILE A 79 6.79 -7.13 1.93
N ALA A 80 7.43 -6.20 1.21
CA ALA A 80 8.87 -6.26 0.94
C ALA A 80 9.68 -6.22 2.24
N ALA A 81 9.33 -5.34 3.18
CA ALA A 81 10.03 -5.21 4.46
C ALA A 81 9.89 -6.44 5.35
N ALA A 82 8.73 -7.10 5.34
CA ALA A 82 8.47 -8.33 6.10
C ALA A 82 9.18 -9.54 5.46
N VAL A 83 9.06 -9.72 4.14
CA VAL A 83 9.69 -10.80 3.38
C VAL A 83 11.22 -10.74 3.50
N ALA A 84 11.81 -9.54 3.46
CA ALA A 84 13.25 -9.36 3.65
C ALA A 84 13.76 -9.86 5.02
N ARG A 85 12.87 -9.96 6.02
CA ARG A 85 13.15 -10.50 7.36
C ARG A 85 12.69 -11.94 7.54
N GLY A 86 12.18 -12.59 6.50
CA GLY A 86 11.64 -13.94 6.55
C GLY A 86 10.34 -14.06 7.36
N ILE A 87 9.64 -12.95 7.61
CA ILE A 87 8.39 -12.94 8.38
C ILE A 87 7.25 -13.31 7.43
N PRO A 88 6.39 -14.30 7.78
CA PRO A 88 5.21 -14.63 6.99
C PRO A 88 4.29 -13.42 6.80
N VAL A 89 3.66 -13.33 5.63
CA VAL A 89 2.74 -12.23 5.31
C VAL A 89 1.38 -12.79 4.87
N ALA A 90 0.32 -12.23 5.44
CA ALA A 90 -1.05 -12.37 4.96
C ALA A 90 -1.51 -11.05 4.32
N VAL A 91 -1.92 -11.11 3.06
CA VAL A 91 -2.53 -9.98 2.34
C VAL A 91 -4.03 -10.19 2.32
N VAL A 92 -4.78 -9.22 2.83
CA VAL A 92 -6.24 -9.21 2.78
C VAL A 92 -6.66 -8.15 1.78
N CYS A 93 -7.32 -8.56 0.70
CA CYS A 93 -7.78 -7.63 -0.32
C CYS A 93 -9.24 -7.81 -0.70
N GLY A 94 -9.84 -6.78 -1.30
CA GLY A 94 -11.16 -6.95 -1.90
C GLY A 94 -11.08 -7.95 -3.06
N VAL A 95 -10.11 -7.76 -3.97
CA VAL A 95 -9.85 -8.63 -5.12
C VAL A 95 -8.35 -8.67 -5.45
N ASP A 96 -7.82 -9.85 -5.80
CA ASP A 96 -6.47 -10.01 -6.35
C ASP A 96 -6.52 -10.01 -7.88
N ARG A 97 -6.13 -8.88 -8.47
CA ARG A 97 -6.03 -8.66 -9.91
C ARG A 97 -4.61 -8.84 -10.47
N ARG A 98 -3.67 -9.35 -9.67
CA ARG A 98 -2.29 -9.57 -10.14
C ARG A 98 -2.23 -10.57 -11.28
N SER A 99 -1.24 -10.40 -12.14
CA SER A 99 -0.94 -11.37 -13.19
C SER A 99 -0.41 -12.69 -12.61
N ALA A 100 -0.51 -13.77 -13.38
CA ALA A 100 0.03 -15.07 -12.98
C ALA A 100 1.56 -15.01 -12.74
N ALA A 101 2.27 -14.17 -13.49
CA ALA A 101 3.70 -13.92 -13.29
C ALA A 101 3.97 -13.28 -11.92
N ALA A 102 3.28 -12.19 -11.59
CA ALA A 102 3.42 -11.51 -10.30
C ALA A 102 3.09 -12.41 -9.10
N ARG A 103 2.08 -13.29 -9.22
CA ARG A 103 1.76 -14.29 -8.20
C ARG A 103 2.89 -15.32 -8.02
N SER A 104 3.53 -15.71 -9.13
CA SER A 104 4.60 -16.71 -9.12
C SER A 104 5.91 -16.19 -8.52
N GLU A 105 6.15 -14.88 -8.57
CA GLU A 105 7.31 -14.25 -7.94
C GLU A 105 7.25 -14.25 -6.41
N GLN A 106 6.05 -14.37 -5.84
CA GLN A 106 5.81 -14.30 -4.40
C GLN A 106 4.95 -15.49 -3.91
N PRO A 107 5.41 -16.74 -4.10
CA PRO A 107 4.59 -17.94 -3.82
C PRO A 107 4.32 -18.15 -2.33
N GLY A 108 5.08 -17.49 -1.44
CA GLY A 108 4.91 -17.57 0.00
C GLY A 108 3.87 -16.62 0.60
N LEU A 109 3.25 -15.76 -0.21
CA LEU A 109 2.19 -14.86 0.29
C LEU A 109 0.87 -15.61 0.43
N ARG A 110 0.28 -15.52 1.63
CA ARG A 110 -1.11 -15.92 1.85
C ARG A 110 -2.00 -14.77 1.44
N VAL A 111 -2.87 -14.96 0.46
CA VAL A 111 -3.77 -13.92 -0.05
C VAL A 111 -5.21 -14.32 0.19
N TYR A 112 -5.95 -13.47 0.89
CA TYR A 112 -7.35 -13.64 1.22
C TYR A 112 -8.15 -12.57 0.49
N GLN A 113 -9.09 -12.99 -0.36
CA GLN A 113 -9.91 -12.06 -1.13
C GLN A 113 -11.33 -12.02 -0.55
N LEU A 114 -11.88 -10.83 -0.36
CA LEU A 114 -13.27 -10.71 0.09
C LEU A 114 -14.25 -11.29 -0.94
N VAL A 115 -13.91 -11.19 -2.24
CA VAL A 115 -14.75 -11.75 -3.32
C VAL A 115 -14.83 -13.28 -3.32
N ASP A 116 -13.95 -13.97 -2.60
CA ASP A 116 -14.04 -15.43 -2.41
C ASP A 116 -15.15 -15.79 -1.41
N ILE A 117 -15.51 -14.86 -0.52
CA ILE A 117 -16.58 -15.00 0.48
C ILE A 117 -17.89 -14.42 -0.05
N GLU A 118 -17.85 -13.25 -0.68
CA GLU A 118 -18.99 -12.55 -1.27
C GLU A 118 -18.70 -12.13 -2.72
N PRO A 119 -19.24 -12.82 -3.75
CA PRO A 119 -18.90 -12.54 -5.15
C PRO A 119 -19.27 -11.15 -5.68
N SER A 120 -20.20 -10.43 -5.04
CA SER A 120 -20.58 -9.07 -5.44
C SER A 120 -19.63 -8.02 -4.85
N ILE A 121 -18.99 -7.23 -5.72
CA ILE A 121 -18.11 -6.13 -5.30
C ILE A 121 -18.87 -5.10 -4.46
N ASP A 122 -20.08 -4.72 -4.85
CA ASP A 122 -20.87 -3.74 -4.12
C ASP A 122 -21.19 -4.26 -2.71
N ARG A 123 -21.58 -5.54 -2.58
CA ARG A 123 -21.81 -6.14 -1.26
C ARG A 123 -20.54 -6.33 -0.45
N CYS A 124 -19.39 -6.56 -1.09
CA CYS A 124 -18.09 -6.55 -0.41
C CYS A 124 -17.78 -5.17 0.19
N ILE A 125 -18.06 -4.10 -0.53
CA ILE A 125 -17.85 -2.73 -0.04
C ILE A 125 -18.83 -2.42 1.10
N ASP A 126 -20.11 -2.73 0.91
CA ASP A 126 -21.16 -2.46 1.90
C ASP A 126 -20.98 -3.25 3.20
N ASN A 127 -20.42 -4.46 3.14
CA ASN A 127 -20.25 -5.36 4.28
C ASN A 127 -18.78 -5.63 4.62
N ALA A 128 -17.87 -4.72 4.24
CA ALA A 128 -16.42 -4.94 4.35
C ALA A 128 -15.98 -5.32 5.77
N HIS A 129 -16.57 -4.71 6.80
CA HIS A 129 -16.27 -5.01 8.20
C HIS A 129 -16.47 -6.49 8.54
N ASP A 130 -17.66 -7.03 8.26
CA ASP A 130 -18.02 -8.40 8.65
C ASP A 130 -17.20 -9.42 7.87
N LEU A 131 -16.93 -9.14 6.59
CA LEU A 131 -16.06 -9.98 5.76
C LEU A 131 -14.62 -9.97 6.28
N LEU A 132 -14.09 -8.81 6.70
CA LEU A 132 -12.76 -8.71 7.29
C LEU A 132 -12.66 -9.44 8.64
N VAL A 133 -13.73 -9.45 9.44
CA VAL A 133 -13.78 -10.26 10.68
C VAL A 133 -13.65 -11.75 10.36
N LEU A 134 -14.40 -12.25 9.37
CA LEU A 134 -14.33 -13.65 8.94
C LEU A 134 -12.92 -14.04 8.45
N VAL A 135 -12.29 -13.18 7.64
CA VAL A 135 -10.90 -13.38 7.20
C VAL A 135 -9.93 -13.36 8.38
N GLY A 136 -10.13 -12.46 9.35
CA GLY A 136 -9.32 -12.41 10.58
C GLY A 136 -9.40 -13.70 11.40
N GLU A 137 -10.61 -14.26 11.55
CA GLU A 137 -10.82 -15.56 12.20
C GLU A 137 -10.14 -16.71 11.45
N GLU A 138 -10.17 -16.69 10.12
CA GLU A 138 -9.47 -17.67 9.30
C GLU A 138 -7.95 -17.59 9.47
N ILE A 139 -7.37 -16.39 9.38
CA ILE A 139 -5.94 -16.16 9.61
C ILE A 139 -5.53 -16.64 11.01
N GLY A 140 -6.33 -16.34 12.03
CA GLY A 140 -6.07 -16.73 13.41
C GLY A 140 -6.09 -18.25 13.63
N ARG A 141 -6.91 -19.01 12.89
CA ARG A 141 -6.92 -20.48 12.94
C ARG A 141 -5.76 -21.13 12.20
N ALA A 142 -5.20 -20.44 11.21
CA ALA A 142 -4.14 -20.94 10.34
C ALA A 142 -2.73 -20.51 10.77
N SER A 143 -2.58 -19.86 11.93
CA SER A 143 -1.32 -19.29 12.44
C SER A 143 -0.85 -19.97 13.73
#